data_AF-A0ABD2PKP9-F1
#
_entry.id   AF-A0ABD2PKP9-F1
#
_cell.length_a   1.000
_cell.length_b   1.000
_cell.length_c   1.000
_cell.angle_alpha   90.00
_cell.angle_beta   90.00
_cell.angle_gamma   90.00
#
_symmetry.space_group_name_H-M   'P 1'
#
loop_
_entity.id
_entity.type
_entity.pdbx_description
1 polymer ?
#
loop_
_entity_poly.entity_id
_entity_poly.type
_entity_poly.pdbx_seq_one_letter_code
_entity_poly.pdbx_strand_id
1 'polypeptide(L)'
;MYQPTEDDFDYEDPDAGYVDEEDEENPVAERELAEDAEWKLIQKNTFTRWANEHLKEKNLFIDDLQFDLADGLKLIGLVEALSGQKFRHVNRKPSFRTQKLENVTTTLRFLEESEGLRLVNIDSTDIVDCRIKLILGLIWTLILHYSITMPLAGELDFGHTQGSAGSLWAERRIGWQSDKIKSLATKFNVPPDEAPVLKPRMPKTHTGQGPTPKQRLLSWINNKMPPDRQVRNFTSDWNDGIAIGGLVESCAPGLCPDWRQWQPKENLRNAKEAMDAAEQWLNVPQLIRPEEMINPRVDEKAMMTYLAQFPSARLNDGAPLRPKSNPDLVRAFGPGKFDYPRLELHGNTVGNPARFTIDAHSAGRGAVEVIVLNPKGQREPCEITANNDRYQVYSCAYVPTQEGEYRVIVKFASKEVLNSPFKVIVEGAAGDASKASASGPGLEPVGNHVNRRTFFNIFTA
;
A
#
# COMPACT_ATOMS: atom_id res chain seq x y z
N MET A 1 -70.20 -15.67 -74.47
CA MET A 1 -70.95 -16.11 -73.28
C MET A 1 -70.10 -17.16 -72.57
N TYR A 2 -69.84 -16.97 -71.27
CA TYR A 2 -69.55 -17.97 -70.20
C TYR A 2 -68.79 -19.24 -70.61
N GLN A 3 -67.66 -19.69 -70.04
CA GLN A 3 -67.02 -19.67 -68.69
C GLN A 3 -65.65 -20.41 -68.89
N PRO A 4 -64.80 -20.82 -67.91
CA PRO A 4 -64.75 -20.61 -66.45
C PRO A 4 -63.35 -20.23 -65.89
N THR A 5 -63.31 -20.16 -64.56
CA THR A 5 -62.25 -19.92 -63.57
C THR A 5 -61.16 -20.99 -63.49
N GLU A 6 -59.94 -20.58 -63.13
CA GLU A 6 -58.99 -21.23 -62.19
C GLU A 6 -57.69 -20.41 -62.20
N ASP A 7 -57.32 -19.82 -61.07
CA ASP A 7 -55.92 -19.49 -60.76
C ASP A 7 -55.78 -19.54 -59.23
N ASP A 8 -55.23 -20.66 -58.79
CA ASP A 8 -54.77 -20.95 -57.44
C ASP A 8 -53.63 -19.99 -57.07
N PHE A 9 -53.81 -19.24 -55.99
CA PHE A 9 -52.70 -18.67 -55.24
C PHE A 9 -52.84 -19.10 -53.78
N ASP A 10 -51.89 -19.94 -53.37
CA ASP A 10 -51.74 -20.51 -52.04
C ASP A 10 -51.76 -19.43 -50.95
N TYR A 11 -52.53 -19.72 -49.90
CA TYR A 11 -52.52 -18.99 -48.64
C TYR A 11 -51.20 -19.29 -47.90
N GLU A 12 -50.24 -18.38 -47.97
CA GLU A 12 -49.12 -18.35 -47.02
C GLU A 12 -49.60 -17.78 -45.66
N ASP A 13 -49.29 -18.55 -44.63
CA ASP A 13 -49.59 -18.37 -43.20
C ASP A 13 -49.10 -17.01 -42.65
N PRO A 14 -49.96 -16.18 -42.02
CA PRO A 14 -49.57 -14.87 -41.51
C PRO A 14 -48.79 -14.89 -40.18
N ASP A 15 -48.30 -16.04 -39.70
CA ASP A 15 -47.61 -16.16 -38.41
C ASP A 15 -46.15 -16.68 -38.50
N ALA A 16 -45.46 -16.40 -39.62
CA ALA A 16 -44.01 -16.57 -39.70
C ALA A 16 -43.33 -15.46 -38.89
N GLY A 17 -42.98 -15.80 -37.65
CA GLY A 17 -42.42 -14.90 -36.64
C GLY A 17 -41.38 -13.92 -37.17
N TYR A 18 -41.61 -12.65 -36.85
CA TYR A 18 -40.54 -11.69 -36.67
C TYR A 18 -39.62 -12.25 -35.58
N VAL A 19 -38.54 -12.89 -36.00
CA VAL A 19 -37.35 -12.95 -35.17
C VAL A 19 -36.88 -11.49 -35.13
N ASP A 20 -37.18 -10.81 -34.03
CA ASP A 20 -36.40 -9.64 -33.64
C ASP A 20 -34.94 -10.12 -33.73
N GLU A 21 -34.20 -9.61 -34.71
CA GLU A 21 -32.75 -9.66 -34.67
C GLU A 21 -32.38 -8.80 -33.46
N GLU A 22 -32.40 -9.46 -32.29
CA GLU A 22 -31.76 -9.08 -31.04
C GLU A 22 -30.54 -8.26 -31.41
N ASP A 23 -30.44 -7.04 -30.88
CA ASP A 23 -29.78 -6.90 -29.58
C ASP A 23 -28.52 -7.79 -29.50
N GLU A 24 -27.69 -7.78 -30.56
CA GLU A 24 -26.25 -7.85 -30.37
C GLU A 24 -25.87 -6.57 -29.59
N GLU A 25 -26.23 -6.55 -28.30
CA GLU A 25 -25.54 -5.80 -27.26
C GLU A 25 -24.06 -6.07 -27.51
N ASN A 26 -23.38 -5.14 -28.16
CA ASN A 26 -21.99 -5.29 -28.49
C ASN A 26 -21.22 -5.26 -27.15
N PRO A 27 -20.86 -6.42 -26.57
CA PRO A 27 -20.35 -6.46 -25.21
C PRO A 27 -18.96 -5.86 -25.18
N VAL A 28 -18.30 -5.74 -26.34
CA VAL A 28 -17.00 -5.10 -26.51
C VAL A 28 -17.14 -3.58 -26.47
N ALA A 29 -18.16 -2.99 -27.09
CA ALA A 29 -18.36 -1.55 -27.06
C ALA A 29 -18.81 -1.05 -25.67
N GLU A 30 -19.74 -1.74 -25.01
CA GLU A 30 -20.13 -1.41 -23.63
C GLU A 30 -18.97 -1.62 -22.65
N ARG A 31 -18.20 -2.70 -22.82
CA ARG A 31 -17.00 -2.94 -22.03
C ARG A 31 -15.95 -1.86 -22.30
N GLU A 32 -15.62 -1.52 -23.55
CA GLU A 32 -14.67 -0.43 -23.85
C GLU A 32 -15.14 0.93 -23.32
N LEU A 33 -16.44 1.25 -23.39
CA LEU A 33 -17.03 2.47 -22.80
C LEU A 33 -16.96 2.48 -21.26
N ALA A 34 -17.17 1.32 -20.61
CA ALA A 34 -17.07 1.16 -19.16
C ALA A 34 -15.62 1.14 -18.65
N GLU A 35 -14.71 0.50 -19.40
CA GLU A 35 -13.28 0.41 -19.11
C GLU A 35 -12.60 1.78 -19.17
N ASP A 36 -13.09 2.65 -20.07
CA ASP A 36 -12.64 4.02 -20.23
C ASP A 36 -13.28 5.00 -19.22
N ALA A 37 -14.25 4.53 -18.42
CA ALA A 37 -14.93 5.31 -17.39
C ALA A 37 -14.30 5.16 -15.99
N GLU A 38 -13.74 4.00 -15.68
CA GLU A 38 -13.26 3.68 -14.32
C GLU A 38 -12.08 4.56 -13.89
N TRP A 39 -11.06 4.70 -14.74
CA TRP A 39 -9.92 5.58 -14.46
C TRP A 39 -10.33 7.05 -14.37
N LYS A 40 -11.32 7.48 -15.17
CA LYS A 40 -11.88 8.84 -15.10
C LYS A 40 -12.60 9.07 -13.77
N LEU A 41 -13.30 8.05 -13.26
CA LEU A 41 -13.95 8.11 -11.95
C LEU A 41 -12.94 8.18 -10.82
N ILE A 42 -11.88 7.36 -10.86
CA ILE A 42 -10.78 7.40 -9.87
C ILE A 42 -10.12 8.78 -9.87
N GLN A 43 -9.82 9.34 -11.05
CA GLN A 43 -9.26 10.68 -11.18
C GLN A 43 -10.20 11.74 -10.62
N LYS A 44 -11.49 11.71 -10.99
CA LYS A 44 -12.51 12.63 -10.47
C LYS A 44 -12.57 12.57 -8.95
N ASN A 45 -12.70 11.38 -8.37
CA ASN A 45 -12.77 11.18 -6.93
C ASN A 45 -11.51 11.70 -6.22
N THR A 46 -10.33 11.38 -6.75
CA THR A 46 -9.06 11.81 -6.17
C THR A 46 -8.91 13.32 -6.18
N PHE A 47 -9.28 13.97 -7.30
CA PHE A 47 -9.23 15.42 -7.44
C PHE A 47 -10.27 16.12 -6.57
N THR A 48 -11.46 15.55 -6.40
CA THR A 48 -12.47 16.03 -5.45
C THR A 48 -11.94 16.00 -4.02
N ARG A 49 -11.37 14.87 -3.58
CA ARG A 49 -10.80 14.74 -2.23
C ARG A 49 -9.63 15.71 -2.01
N TRP A 50 -8.76 15.86 -3.01
CA TRP A 50 -7.67 16.85 -2.96
C TRP A 50 -8.20 18.27 -2.80
N ALA A 51 -9.20 18.67 -3.59
CA ALA A 51 -9.77 20.00 -3.48
C ALA A 51 -10.44 20.22 -2.10
N ASN A 52 -11.15 19.22 -1.59
CA ASN A 52 -11.80 19.28 -0.27
C ASN A 52 -10.81 19.39 0.89
N GLU A 53 -9.62 18.78 0.76
CA GLU A 53 -8.57 18.91 1.76
C GLU A 53 -8.08 20.35 1.92
N HIS A 54 -8.09 21.15 0.84
CA HIS A 54 -7.79 22.60 0.88
C HIS A 54 -9.00 23.47 1.26
N LEU A 55 -10.22 23.01 0.95
CA LEU A 55 -11.45 23.76 1.21
C LEU A 55 -11.98 23.62 2.64
N LYS A 56 -11.57 22.58 3.38
CA LYS A 56 -12.05 22.31 4.74
C LYS A 56 -11.85 23.49 5.70
N GLU A 57 -10.74 24.22 5.58
CA GLU A 57 -10.45 25.40 6.43
C GLU A 57 -11.42 26.56 6.18
N LYS A 58 -12.05 26.60 4.99
CA LYS A 58 -13.07 27.59 4.61
C LYS A 58 -14.49 27.07 4.84
N ASN A 59 -14.66 25.88 5.41
CA ASN A 59 -15.95 25.20 5.56
C ASN A 59 -16.73 25.10 4.24
N LEU A 60 -16.01 24.85 3.14
CA LEU A 60 -16.55 24.59 1.81
C LEU A 60 -16.29 23.13 1.45
N PHE A 61 -17.19 22.52 0.69
CA PHE A 61 -17.06 21.13 0.27
C PHE A 61 -17.61 20.95 -1.15
N ILE A 62 -16.93 20.14 -1.95
CA ILE A 62 -17.30 19.72 -3.31
C ILE A 62 -17.82 18.29 -3.22
N ASP A 63 -19.09 18.10 -3.55
CA ASP A 63 -19.74 16.80 -3.64
C ASP A 63 -19.54 16.21 -5.05
N ASP A 64 -19.80 17.02 -6.08
CA ASP A 64 -19.55 16.65 -7.47
C ASP A 64 -18.73 17.71 -8.20
N LEU A 65 -17.45 17.39 -8.45
CA LEU A 65 -16.49 18.24 -9.15
C LEU A 65 -16.99 18.73 -10.53
N GLN A 66 -17.88 18.00 -11.18
CA GLN A 66 -18.45 18.38 -12.47
C GLN A 66 -19.37 19.60 -12.36
N PHE A 67 -20.19 19.67 -11.31
CA PHE A 67 -21.28 20.65 -11.20
C PHE A 67 -20.98 21.75 -10.18
N ASP A 68 -20.25 21.41 -9.13
CA ASP A 68 -20.08 22.27 -7.95
C ASP A 68 -19.12 23.44 -8.17
N LEU A 69 -18.37 23.44 -9.25
CA LEU A 69 -17.51 24.55 -9.67
C LEU A 69 -18.23 25.53 -10.61
N ALA A 70 -19.43 25.18 -11.10
CA ALA A 70 -20.09 25.89 -12.19
C ALA A 70 -20.55 27.32 -11.85
N ASP A 71 -20.67 27.65 -10.56
CA ASP A 71 -21.01 29.00 -10.11
C ASP A 71 -19.77 29.88 -9.79
N GLY A 72 -18.59 29.27 -9.83
CA GLY A 72 -17.29 29.87 -9.57
C GLY A 72 -16.95 30.06 -8.08
N LEU A 73 -17.88 29.88 -7.13
CA LEU A 73 -17.63 30.18 -5.72
C LEU A 73 -16.69 29.19 -5.06
N LYS A 74 -16.89 27.88 -5.27
CA LYS A 74 -15.99 26.84 -4.74
C LYS A 74 -14.62 26.89 -5.41
N LEU A 75 -14.56 27.23 -6.71
CA LEU A 75 -13.31 27.43 -7.43
C LEU A 75 -12.52 28.62 -6.87
N ILE A 76 -13.18 29.75 -6.61
CA ILE A 76 -12.58 30.90 -5.93
C ILE A 76 -12.06 30.48 -4.56
N GLY A 77 -12.89 29.82 -3.74
CA GLY A 77 -12.50 29.35 -2.41
C GLY A 77 -11.24 28.47 -2.45
N LEU A 78 -11.15 27.58 -3.43
CA LEU A 78 -10.00 26.69 -3.63
C LEU A 78 -8.75 27.49 -4.02
N VAL A 79 -8.85 28.40 -4.99
CA VAL A 79 -7.71 29.23 -5.42
C VAL A 79 -7.25 30.18 -4.31
N GLU A 80 -8.17 30.71 -3.50
CA GLU A 80 -7.82 31.50 -2.32
C GLU A 80 -7.04 30.68 -1.29
N ALA A 81 -7.45 29.41 -1.06
CA ALA A 81 -6.75 28.51 -0.13
C ALA A 81 -5.34 28.16 -0.63
N LEU A 82 -5.19 27.88 -1.93
CA LEU A 82 -3.91 27.51 -2.53
C LEU A 82 -2.93 28.68 -2.67
N SER A 83 -3.41 29.84 -3.10
CA SER A 83 -2.58 31.02 -3.34
C SER A 83 -2.32 31.85 -2.07
N GLY A 84 -3.22 31.76 -1.08
CA GLY A 84 -3.27 32.64 0.09
C GLY A 84 -3.81 34.04 -0.22
N GLN A 85 -4.22 34.34 -1.46
CA GLN A 85 -4.73 35.65 -1.87
C GLN A 85 -6.25 35.66 -1.87
N LYS A 86 -6.88 36.77 -1.43
CA LYS A 86 -8.35 36.93 -1.42
C LYS A 86 -8.85 37.70 -2.64
N PHE A 87 -9.97 37.27 -3.22
CA PHE A 87 -10.61 37.97 -4.32
C PHE A 87 -11.48 39.13 -3.80
N ARG A 88 -11.27 40.33 -4.35
CA ARG A 88 -11.99 41.54 -3.91
C ARG A 88 -13.41 41.64 -4.49
N HIS A 89 -13.57 41.35 -5.79
CA HIS A 89 -14.84 41.47 -6.49
C HIS A 89 -15.32 40.06 -6.88
N VAL A 90 -16.35 39.57 -6.16
CA VAL A 90 -16.93 38.24 -6.37
C VAL A 90 -18.45 38.33 -6.27
N ASN A 91 -19.16 37.78 -7.25
CA ASN A 91 -20.60 37.60 -7.18
C ASN A 91 -20.92 36.49 -6.16
N ARG A 92 -21.30 36.87 -4.93
CA ARG A 92 -21.53 35.94 -3.80
C ARG A 92 -22.81 35.11 -3.93
N LYS A 93 -23.74 35.52 -4.79
CA LYS A 93 -24.99 34.80 -5.09
C LYS A 93 -25.24 34.82 -6.61
N PRO A 94 -24.44 34.08 -7.39
CA PRO A 94 -24.47 34.15 -8.86
C PRO A 94 -25.68 33.36 -9.40
N SER A 95 -26.85 34.00 -9.45
CA SER A 95 -28.08 33.40 -9.96
C SER A 95 -28.11 33.34 -11.49
N PHE A 96 -27.51 34.34 -12.15
CA PHE A 96 -27.49 34.44 -13.60
C PHE A 96 -26.20 33.86 -14.19
N ARG A 97 -26.31 33.23 -15.36
CA ARG A 97 -25.17 32.67 -16.09
C ARG A 97 -24.03 33.68 -16.27
N THR A 98 -24.36 34.94 -16.54
CA THR A 98 -23.37 36.03 -16.69
C THR A 98 -22.55 36.25 -15.41
N GLN A 99 -23.17 36.20 -14.23
CA GLN A 99 -22.47 36.33 -12.95
C GLN A 99 -21.56 35.12 -12.67
N LYS A 100 -22.00 33.91 -13.03
CA LYS A 100 -21.18 32.69 -12.93
C LYS A 100 -19.95 32.77 -13.83
N LEU A 101 -20.14 33.19 -15.08
CA LEU A 101 -19.06 33.39 -16.05
C LEU A 101 -18.07 34.45 -15.56
N GLU A 102 -18.53 35.54 -14.96
CA GLU A 102 -17.67 36.60 -14.40
C GLU A 102 -16.81 36.08 -13.24
N ASN A 103 -17.40 35.33 -12.30
CA ASN A 103 -16.67 34.70 -11.20
C ASN A 103 -15.55 33.79 -11.72
N VAL A 104 -15.88 32.89 -12.65
CA VAL A 104 -14.92 31.94 -13.22
C VAL A 104 -13.84 32.67 -14.03
N THR A 105 -14.23 33.62 -14.88
CA THR A 105 -13.29 34.41 -15.71
C THR A 105 -12.27 35.15 -14.84
N THR A 106 -12.73 35.77 -13.76
CA THR A 106 -11.85 36.48 -12.82
C THR A 106 -10.85 35.52 -12.18
N THR A 107 -11.28 34.31 -11.87
CA THR A 107 -10.43 33.28 -11.27
C THR A 107 -9.39 32.75 -12.25
N LEU A 108 -9.77 32.47 -13.50
CA LEU A 108 -8.84 32.02 -14.54
C LEU A 108 -7.78 33.08 -14.86
N ARG A 109 -8.19 34.35 -15.02
CA ARG A 109 -7.23 35.46 -15.22
C ARG A 109 -6.25 35.58 -14.06
N PHE A 110 -6.72 35.42 -12.82
CA PHE A 110 -5.83 35.44 -11.66
C PHE A 110 -4.76 34.33 -11.74
N LEU A 111 -5.15 33.10 -12.10
CA LEU A 111 -4.21 31.99 -12.24
C LEU A 111 -3.15 32.26 -13.32
N GLU A 112 -3.52 32.85 -14.45
CA GLU A 112 -2.60 33.17 -15.54
C GLU A 112 -1.71 34.38 -15.22
N GLU A 113 -2.31 35.50 -14.83
CA GLU A 113 -1.62 36.79 -14.67
C GLU A 113 -0.88 36.92 -13.32
N SER A 114 -1.48 36.38 -12.26
CA SER A 114 -0.94 36.54 -10.90
C SER A 114 -0.03 35.39 -10.50
N GLU A 115 -0.47 34.15 -10.73
CA GLU A 115 0.25 32.93 -10.33
C GLU A 115 1.14 32.37 -11.47
N GLY A 116 0.98 32.87 -12.70
CA GLY A 116 1.84 32.51 -13.83
C GLY A 116 1.59 31.12 -14.41
N LEU A 117 0.39 30.57 -14.23
CA LEU A 117 0.02 29.27 -14.78
C LEU A 117 -0.24 29.40 -16.29
N ARG A 118 0.14 28.36 -17.04
CA ARG A 118 -0.23 28.22 -18.45
C ARG A 118 -1.46 27.34 -18.54
N LEU A 119 -2.63 27.95 -18.63
CA LEU A 119 -3.88 27.24 -18.87
C LEU A 119 -3.99 26.95 -20.37
N VAL A 120 -4.36 25.72 -20.73
CA VAL A 120 -4.44 25.28 -22.13
C VAL A 120 -5.86 24.86 -22.44
N ASN A 121 -6.47 25.53 -23.43
CA ASN A 121 -7.79 25.19 -23.98
C ASN A 121 -8.91 25.12 -22.92
N ILE A 122 -8.92 26.06 -21.99
CA ILE A 122 -10.01 26.21 -21.01
C ILE A 122 -10.38 27.69 -20.84
N ASP A 123 -11.67 27.97 -20.84
CA ASP A 123 -12.30 29.25 -20.59
C ASP A 123 -13.43 29.13 -19.56
N SER A 124 -14.10 30.24 -19.28
CA SER A 124 -15.18 30.26 -18.28
C SER A 124 -16.41 29.47 -18.67
N THR A 125 -16.70 29.31 -19.96
CA THR A 125 -17.84 28.52 -20.45
C THR A 125 -17.65 27.05 -20.15
N ASP A 126 -16.42 26.53 -20.25
CA ASP A 126 -16.10 25.13 -19.93
C ASP A 126 -16.55 24.71 -18.53
N ILE A 127 -16.32 25.59 -17.57
CA ILE A 127 -16.58 25.31 -16.15
C ILE A 127 -18.06 25.53 -15.85
N VAL A 128 -18.65 26.62 -16.33
CA VAL A 128 -20.08 26.90 -16.14
C VAL A 128 -20.97 25.86 -16.83
N ASP A 129 -20.54 25.36 -17.99
CA ASP A 129 -21.21 24.30 -18.76
C ASP A 129 -20.81 22.88 -18.31
N CYS A 130 -20.09 22.75 -17.19
CA CYS A 130 -19.80 21.47 -16.55
C CYS A 130 -19.04 20.48 -17.45
N ARG A 131 -18.11 20.97 -18.29
CA ARG A 131 -17.28 20.14 -19.19
C ARG A 131 -16.19 19.41 -18.41
N ILE A 132 -16.55 18.23 -17.86
CA ILE A 132 -15.73 17.47 -16.90
C ILE A 132 -14.27 17.23 -17.34
N LYS A 133 -14.02 16.90 -18.61
CA LYS A 133 -12.67 16.66 -19.11
C LYS A 133 -11.75 17.88 -18.93
N LEU A 134 -12.29 19.08 -19.14
CA LEU A 134 -11.54 20.33 -19.04
C LEU A 134 -11.44 20.80 -17.59
N ILE A 135 -12.48 20.56 -16.78
CA ILE A 135 -12.44 20.75 -15.33
C ILE A 135 -11.33 19.89 -14.70
N LEU A 136 -11.25 18.60 -15.02
CA LEU A 136 -10.17 17.72 -14.56
C LEU A 136 -8.79 18.22 -15.02
N GLY A 137 -8.69 18.74 -16.25
CA GLY A 137 -7.47 19.38 -16.76
C GLY A 137 -7.04 20.60 -15.92
N LEU A 138 -7.97 21.46 -15.54
CA LEU A 138 -7.71 22.60 -14.66
C LEU A 138 -7.24 22.17 -13.28
N ILE A 139 -7.97 21.26 -12.63
CA ILE A 139 -7.62 20.79 -11.28
C ILE A 139 -6.26 20.11 -11.30
N TRP A 140 -5.94 19.31 -12.32
CA TRP A 140 -4.60 18.77 -12.51
C TRP A 140 -3.53 19.86 -12.62
N THR A 141 -3.81 20.96 -13.33
CA THR A 141 -2.86 22.08 -13.48
C THR A 141 -2.59 22.73 -12.12
N LEU A 142 -3.62 22.86 -11.28
CA LEU A 142 -3.48 23.33 -9.90
C LEU A 142 -2.65 22.36 -9.05
N ILE A 143 -2.96 21.06 -9.07
CA ILE A 143 -2.20 20.02 -8.34
C ILE A 143 -0.74 20.03 -8.77
N LEU A 144 -0.47 20.01 -10.08
CA LEU A 144 0.87 20.00 -10.63
C LEU A 144 1.67 21.24 -10.17
N HIS A 145 1.03 22.41 -10.14
CA HIS A 145 1.68 23.64 -9.71
C HIS A 145 1.91 23.67 -8.19
N TYR A 146 0.85 23.55 -7.39
CA TYR A 146 0.88 23.81 -5.95
C TYR A 146 1.35 22.62 -5.11
N SER A 147 1.10 21.38 -5.54
CA SER A 147 1.46 20.17 -4.76
C SER A 147 2.76 19.52 -5.22
N ILE A 148 3.19 19.74 -6.47
CA ILE A 148 4.39 19.06 -7.01
C ILE A 148 5.47 20.08 -7.37
N THR A 149 5.17 21.03 -8.25
CA THR A 149 6.19 21.91 -8.84
C THR A 149 6.76 22.88 -7.82
N MET A 150 5.90 23.61 -7.11
CA MET A 150 6.33 24.64 -6.15
C MET A 150 7.05 24.04 -4.93
N PRO A 151 6.55 22.95 -4.29
CA PRO A 151 7.22 22.33 -3.14
C PRO A 151 8.61 21.75 -3.49
N LEU A 152 8.71 21.06 -4.63
CA LEU A 152 9.93 20.37 -5.04
C LEU A 152 10.93 21.26 -5.80
N ALA A 153 10.61 22.53 -6.04
CA ALA A 153 11.55 23.47 -6.65
C ALA A 153 12.70 23.85 -5.69
N GLY A 154 12.48 23.81 -4.38
CA GLY A 154 13.45 24.22 -3.37
C GLY A 154 14.64 23.27 -3.16
N GLU A 155 14.57 22.02 -3.63
CA GLU A 155 15.66 21.04 -3.44
C GLU A 155 16.88 21.26 -4.36
N LEU A 156 16.79 22.12 -5.37
CA LEU A 156 17.89 22.36 -6.33
C LEU A 156 18.77 23.59 -5.99
N ASP A 157 18.33 24.48 -5.10
CA ASP A 157 19.03 25.76 -4.87
C ASP A 157 19.97 25.77 -3.65
N PHE A 158 19.89 24.78 -2.76
CA PHE A 158 20.78 24.70 -1.59
C PHE A 158 21.33 23.29 -1.43
N GLY A 159 22.58 23.11 -1.84
CA GLY A 159 23.31 21.86 -1.70
C GLY A 159 23.26 21.30 -0.26
N HIS A 160 23.17 19.98 -0.20
CA HIS A 160 23.37 19.10 0.95
C HIS A 160 23.49 19.76 2.32
N THR A 161 22.36 19.89 3.02
CA THR A 161 22.33 19.73 4.48
C THR A 161 21.21 18.77 4.83
N GLN A 162 21.54 17.70 5.53
CA GLN A 162 20.55 16.75 6.03
C GLN A 162 19.62 17.47 7.02
N GLY A 163 18.32 17.42 6.75
CA GLY A 163 17.28 17.86 7.69
C GLY A 163 16.25 18.83 7.08
N SER A 164 15.09 18.29 6.70
CA SER A 164 13.79 19.00 6.77
C SER A 164 13.55 20.29 5.95
N ALA A 165 14.28 20.56 4.86
CA ALA A 165 14.02 21.77 4.05
C ALA A 165 12.64 21.80 3.36
N GLY A 166 12.08 20.63 3.01
CA GLY A 166 10.70 20.47 2.52
C GLY A 166 9.64 20.82 3.57
N SER A 167 9.98 20.71 4.85
CA SER A 167 9.10 21.05 5.98
C SER A 167 8.93 22.57 6.15
N LEU A 168 9.98 23.31 5.78
CA LEU A 168 10.11 24.74 6.04
C LEU A 168 9.45 25.63 4.98
N TRP A 169 9.14 25.17 3.77
CA TRP A 169 8.48 26.02 2.76
C TRP A 169 6.98 26.21 3.06
N ALA A 170 6.31 25.17 3.57
CA ALA A 170 4.91 25.23 4.00
C ALA A 170 4.76 26.10 5.27
N GLU A 171 5.65 25.94 6.26
CA GLU A 171 5.67 26.78 7.48
C GLU A 171 6.12 28.22 7.22
N ARG A 172 7.06 28.45 6.28
CA ARG A 172 7.59 29.80 6.02
C ARG A 172 6.75 30.66 5.09
N ARG A 173 5.79 30.18 4.30
CA ARG A 173 5.08 31.10 3.37
C ARG A 173 4.08 32.02 4.09
N ILE A 174 3.34 31.51 5.08
CA ILE A 174 2.46 32.33 5.94
C ILE A 174 3.30 33.22 6.88
N GLY A 175 4.38 32.69 7.46
CA GLY A 175 5.28 33.42 8.36
C GLY A 175 6.15 34.48 7.67
N TRP A 176 6.80 34.16 6.55
CA TRP A 176 7.69 35.06 5.80
C TRP A 176 6.94 36.21 5.14
N GLN A 177 5.72 35.98 4.61
CA GLN A 177 4.86 37.09 4.17
C GLN A 177 4.49 37.97 5.37
N SER A 178 4.08 37.41 6.50
CA SER A 178 3.73 38.20 7.69
C SER A 178 4.89 39.03 8.23
N ASP A 179 6.09 38.45 8.39
CA ASP A 179 7.22 39.12 9.03
C ASP A 179 7.91 40.13 8.11
N LYS A 180 7.96 39.87 6.81
CA LYS A 180 8.52 40.81 5.83
C LYS A 180 7.54 41.92 5.46
N ILE A 181 6.22 41.67 5.48
CA ILE A 181 5.18 42.70 5.39
C ILE A 181 5.21 43.58 6.65
N LYS A 182 5.32 43.01 7.86
CA LYS A 182 5.50 43.81 9.10
C LYS A 182 6.77 44.66 9.03
N SER A 183 7.88 44.09 8.55
CA SER A 183 9.14 44.80 8.36
C SER A 183 9.04 45.94 7.33
N LEU A 184 8.38 45.73 6.20
CA LEU A 184 8.20 46.73 5.14
C LEU A 184 7.14 47.79 5.50
N ALA A 185 6.04 47.41 6.13
CA ALA A 185 5.02 48.30 6.68
C ALA A 185 5.63 49.24 7.73
N THR A 186 6.54 48.72 8.56
CA THR A 186 7.29 49.51 9.55
C THR A 186 8.34 50.40 8.87
N LYS A 187 9.01 49.91 7.82
CA LYS A 187 10.06 50.65 7.10
C LYS A 187 9.50 51.78 6.23
N PHE A 188 8.29 51.64 5.70
CA PHE A 188 7.66 52.60 4.78
C PHE A 188 6.42 53.29 5.36
N ASN A 189 6.10 53.04 6.65
CA ASN A 189 4.95 53.58 7.37
C ASN A 189 3.61 53.40 6.60
N VAL A 190 3.44 52.23 5.99
CA VAL A 190 2.27 51.87 5.17
C VAL A 190 1.39 50.91 5.97
N PRO A 191 0.05 51.08 5.98
CA PRO A 191 -0.87 50.13 6.60
C PRO A 191 -0.62 48.69 6.10
N PRO A 192 -0.71 47.65 6.95
CA PRO A 192 -0.38 46.26 6.58
C PRO A 192 -1.16 45.72 5.36
N ASP A 193 -2.34 46.29 5.10
CA ASP A 193 -3.27 45.99 4.01
C ASP A 193 -2.91 46.64 2.66
N GLU A 194 -1.96 47.57 2.64
CA GLU A 194 -1.46 48.26 1.43
C GLU A 194 -0.02 47.84 1.04
N ALA A 195 0.62 46.95 1.80
CA ALA A 195 1.98 46.49 1.51
C ALA A 195 2.04 45.63 0.22
N PRO A 196 3.04 45.83 -0.66
CA PRO A 196 3.14 45.09 -1.92
C PRO A 196 3.44 43.60 -1.67
N VAL A 197 2.64 42.73 -2.27
CA VAL A 197 2.84 41.27 -2.25
C VAL A 197 4.07 40.92 -3.10
N LEU A 198 5.15 40.46 -2.46
CA LEU A 198 6.30 39.92 -3.17
C LEU A 198 5.94 38.56 -3.78
N LYS A 199 5.83 38.51 -5.12
CA LYS A 199 5.62 37.27 -5.89
C LYS A 199 6.88 36.40 -5.84
N PRO A 200 6.81 35.11 -5.44
CA PRO A 200 7.88 34.17 -5.73
C PRO A 200 8.04 34.08 -7.24
N ARG A 201 9.19 34.50 -7.76
CA ARG A 201 9.48 34.40 -9.19
C ARG A 201 9.94 32.98 -9.45
N MET A 202 9.24 32.23 -10.31
CA MET A 202 9.75 30.96 -10.81
C MET A 202 11.18 31.16 -11.34
N PRO A 203 12.13 30.26 -11.03
CA PRO A 203 13.42 30.28 -11.69
C PRO A 203 13.18 30.19 -13.20
N LYS A 204 13.60 31.21 -13.95
CA LYS A 204 13.65 31.12 -15.41
C LYS A 204 14.77 30.15 -15.73
N THR A 205 14.46 28.87 -15.92
CA THR A 205 15.41 27.94 -16.54
C THR A 205 15.62 28.41 -17.96
N HIS A 206 16.75 29.06 -18.24
CA HIS A 206 17.09 29.59 -19.55
C HIS A 206 17.37 28.50 -20.61
N THR A 207 17.28 27.23 -20.24
CA THR A 207 17.25 26.08 -21.15
C THR A 207 16.18 25.12 -20.64
N GLY A 208 15.30 24.60 -21.50
CA GLY A 208 14.24 23.66 -21.14
C GLY A 208 14.75 22.25 -20.76
N GLN A 209 15.87 22.15 -20.04
CA GLN A 209 16.62 20.92 -19.77
C GLN A 209 16.62 20.48 -18.30
N GLY A 210 15.74 21.04 -17.46
CA GLY A 210 15.55 20.57 -16.08
C GLY A 210 14.60 19.35 -16.01
N PRO A 211 14.70 18.51 -14.95
CA PRO A 211 13.75 17.42 -14.76
C PRO A 211 12.33 17.97 -14.58
N THR A 212 11.38 17.33 -15.27
CA THR A 212 9.94 17.59 -15.16
C THR A 212 9.45 17.35 -13.72
N PRO A 213 8.31 17.94 -13.30
CA PRO A 213 7.76 17.70 -11.96
C PRO A 213 7.53 16.21 -11.67
N LYS A 214 7.09 15.43 -12.67
CA LYS A 214 6.97 13.97 -12.60
C LYS A 214 8.32 13.30 -12.28
N GLN A 215 9.37 13.67 -13.02
CA GLN A 215 10.71 13.12 -12.80
C GLN A 215 11.27 13.51 -11.43
N ARG A 216 11.00 14.73 -10.94
CA ARG A 216 11.41 15.15 -9.60
C ARG A 216 10.75 14.31 -8.51
N LEU A 217 9.42 14.13 -8.60
CA LEU A 217 8.70 13.28 -7.64
C LEU A 217 9.20 11.83 -7.67
N LEU A 218 9.40 11.28 -8.88
CA LEU A 218 9.91 9.91 -9.03
C LEU A 218 11.33 9.78 -8.45
N SER A 219 12.19 10.78 -8.69
CA SER A 219 13.53 10.81 -8.12
C SER A 219 13.50 10.91 -6.60
N TRP A 220 12.62 11.76 -6.05
CA TRP A 220 12.47 11.88 -4.60
C TRP A 220 12.05 10.55 -3.97
N ILE A 221 11.04 9.89 -4.54
CA ILE A 221 10.56 8.58 -4.06
C ILE A 221 11.69 7.55 -4.09
N ASN A 222 12.36 7.39 -5.23
CA ASN A 222 13.45 6.41 -5.36
C ASN A 222 14.65 6.70 -4.45
N ASN A 223 14.95 7.97 -4.19
CA ASN A 223 15.99 8.35 -3.23
C ASN A 223 15.58 8.06 -1.78
N LYS A 224 14.28 8.06 -1.49
CA LYS A 224 13.76 7.76 -0.16
C LYS A 224 13.61 6.26 0.08
N MET A 225 13.25 5.52 -0.96
CA MET A 225 13.08 4.07 -0.93
C MET A 225 14.42 3.32 -0.86
N PRO A 226 14.44 2.08 -0.34
CA PRO A 226 15.61 1.23 -0.37
C PRO A 226 16.00 0.83 -1.81
N PRO A 227 17.30 0.60 -2.10
CA PRO A 227 17.78 0.32 -3.45
C PRO A 227 17.17 -0.94 -4.10
N ASP A 228 16.72 -1.90 -3.29
CA ASP A 228 16.10 -3.15 -3.71
C ASP A 228 14.64 -2.98 -4.19
N ARG A 229 14.03 -1.81 -3.99
CA ARG A 229 12.65 -1.53 -4.40
C ARG A 229 12.55 -0.17 -5.12
N GLN A 230 13.06 -0.13 -6.34
CA GLN A 230 12.91 1.02 -7.23
C GLN A 230 11.55 1.01 -7.94
N VAL A 231 10.91 2.17 -8.01
CA VAL A 231 9.70 2.42 -8.79
C VAL A 231 10.05 3.19 -10.07
N ARG A 232 9.36 2.89 -11.16
CA ARG A 232 9.57 3.38 -12.52
C ARG A 232 8.39 4.19 -13.04
N ASN A 233 7.19 3.93 -12.53
CA ASN A 233 5.96 4.59 -12.95
C ASN A 233 5.07 5.00 -11.76
N PHE A 234 3.99 5.72 -12.07
CA PHE A 234 2.94 6.12 -11.13
C PHE A 234 1.65 5.35 -11.40
N THR A 235 1.75 4.10 -11.85
CA THR A 235 0.60 3.21 -12.09
C THR A 235 0.88 1.84 -11.49
N SER A 236 1.33 0.88 -12.31
CA SER A 236 1.39 -0.54 -11.98
C SER A 236 2.36 -0.90 -10.87
N ASP A 237 3.43 -0.13 -10.66
CA ASP A 237 4.43 -0.42 -9.62
C ASP A 237 3.87 -0.31 -8.19
N TRP A 238 2.70 0.32 -8.05
CA TRP A 238 2.00 0.54 -6.78
C TRP A 238 0.84 -0.44 -6.57
N ASN A 239 0.44 -1.20 -7.60
CA ASN A 239 -0.79 -1.98 -7.56
C ASN A 239 -0.72 -3.22 -6.64
N ASP A 240 0.48 -3.67 -6.25
CA ASP A 240 0.66 -4.76 -5.28
C ASP A 240 0.62 -4.29 -3.81
N GLY A 241 0.54 -2.98 -3.58
CA GLY A 241 0.54 -2.37 -2.24
C GLY A 241 1.86 -2.47 -1.47
N ILE A 242 2.88 -3.15 -2.01
CA ILE A 242 4.17 -3.35 -1.35
C ILE A 242 5.01 -2.08 -1.45
N ALA A 243 4.98 -1.40 -2.60
CA ALA A 243 5.74 -0.17 -2.81
C ALA A 243 5.32 0.95 -1.84
N ILE A 244 4.01 1.12 -1.59
CA ILE A 244 3.51 2.10 -0.63
C ILE A 244 3.90 1.74 0.81
N GLY A 245 3.88 0.46 1.19
CA GLY A 245 4.39 -0.01 2.48
C GLY A 245 5.87 0.33 2.67
N GLY A 246 6.68 0.09 1.64
CA GLY A 246 8.10 0.48 1.66
C GLY A 246 8.31 1.99 1.76
N LEU A 247 7.46 2.81 1.13
CA LEU A 247 7.55 4.26 1.20
C LEU A 247 7.21 4.78 2.60
N VAL A 248 6.13 4.27 3.18
CA VAL A 248 5.71 4.60 4.56
C VAL A 248 6.79 4.21 5.56
N GLU A 249 7.35 3.01 5.46
CA GLU A 249 8.48 2.56 6.29
C GLU A 249 9.73 3.44 6.10
N SER A 250 9.98 3.92 4.88
CA SER A 250 11.13 4.78 4.58
C SER A 250 10.95 6.20 5.13
N CYS A 251 9.71 6.68 5.21
CA CYS A 251 9.35 7.94 5.83
C CYS A 251 9.44 7.85 7.37
N ALA A 252 8.91 6.78 7.96
CA ALA A 252 8.99 6.54 9.40
C ALA A 252 9.19 5.04 9.70
N PRO A 253 10.44 4.62 9.99
CA PRO A 253 10.74 3.23 10.31
C PRO A 253 9.94 2.70 11.49
N GLY A 254 9.27 1.57 11.30
CA GLY A 254 8.43 0.91 12.29
C GLY A 254 6.93 1.08 12.06
N LEU A 255 6.49 1.90 11.11
CA LEU A 255 5.08 1.93 10.69
C LEU A 255 4.70 0.70 9.86
N CYS A 256 5.59 0.24 8.97
CA CYS A 256 5.39 -0.94 8.11
C CYS A 256 6.64 -1.83 8.09
N PRO A 257 7.18 -2.31 9.24
CA PRO A 257 8.50 -2.92 9.32
C PRO A 257 8.67 -4.22 8.50
N ASP A 258 7.57 -4.91 8.25
CA ASP A 258 7.47 -6.21 7.57
C ASP A 258 7.06 -6.10 6.09
N TRP A 259 7.02 -4.89 5.51
CA TRP A 259 6.57 -4.66 4.13
C TRP A 259 7.27 -5.54 3.08
N ARG A 260 8.53 -5.94 3.31
CA ARG A 260 9.29 -6.83 2.42
C ARG A 260 8.76 -8.27 2.36
N GLN A 261 8.00 -8.68 3.36
CA GLN A 261 7.43 -10.02 3.49
C GLN A 261 5.99 -10.07 2.98
N TRP A 262 5.39 -8.93 2.66
CA TRP A 262 4.02 -8.86 2.19
C TRP A 262 3.87 -9.60 0.87
N GLN A 263 2.72 -10.25 0.70
CA GLN A 263 2.44 -11.04 -0.49
C GLN A 263 1.82 -10.13 -1.56
N PRO A 264 2.31 -10.16 -2.82
CA PRO A 264 1.74 -9.32 -3.89
C PRO A 264 0.25 -9.59 -4.16
N LYS A 265 -0.23 -10.81 -3.86
CA LYS A 265 -1.64 -11.18 -4.01
C LYS A 265 -2.56 -10.58 -2.94
N GLU A 266 -2.00 -10.13 -1.82
CA GLU A 266 -2.73 -9.46 -0.74
C GLU A 266 -2.73 -7.94 -0.94
N ASN A 267 -2.79 -7.48 -2.19
CA ASN A 267 -2.59 -6.09 -2.57
C ASN A 267 -3.48 -5.09 -1.83
N LEU A 268 -4.77 -5.38 -1.65
CA LEU A 268 -5.69 -4.51 -0.92
C LEU A 268 -5.31 -4.38 0.55
N ARG A 269 -4.95 -5.50 1.19
CA ARG A 269 -4.49 -5.52 2.58
C ARG A 269 -3.22 -4.68 2.71
N ASN A 270 -2.24 -4.88 1.81
CA ASN A 270 -0.97 -4.17 1.80
C ASN A 270 -1.17 -2.66 1.66
N ALA A 271 -1.95 -2.24 0.65
CA ALA A 271 -2.24 -0.84 0.41
C ALA A 271 -2.96 -0.20 1.60
N LYS A 272 -4.00 -0.87 2.12
CA LYS A 272 -4.77 -0.39 3.27
C LYS A 272 -3.91 -0.24 4.52
N GLU A 273 -3.13 -1.26 4.88
CA GLU A 273 -2.25 -1.23 6.05
C GLU A 273 -1.24 -0.06 5.97
N ALA A 274 -0.65 0.17 4.80
CA ALA A 274 0.28 1.28 4.60
C ALA A 274 -0.40 2.66 4.60
N MET A 275 -1.52 2.80 3.90
CA MET A 275 -2.20 4.08 3.72
C MET A 275 -2.90 4.53 5.01
N ASP A 276 -3.50 3.61 5.77
CA ASP A 276 -4.08 3.91 7.09
C ASP A 276 -2.98 4.38 8.05
N ALA A 277 -1.80 3.76 8.02
CA ALA A 277 -0.65 4.20 8.81
C ALA A 277 -0.12 5.58 8.38
N ALA A 278 -0.10 5.86 7.07
CA ALA A 278 0.30 7.16 6.54
C ALA A 278 -0.68 8.28 6.94
N GLU A 279 -1.98 8.01 6.87
CA GLU A 279 -3.00 8.98 7.28
C GLU A 279 -2.93 9.28 8.78
N GLN A 280 -2.90 8.22 9.61
CA GLN A 280 -2.93 8.36 11.06
C GLN A 280 -1.64 8.95 11.64
N TRP A 281 -0.49 8.55 11.10
CA TRP A 281 0.81 8.84 11.74
C TRP A 281 1.73 9.75 10.94
N LEU A 282 1.44 9.99 9.65
CA LEU A 282 2.24 10.88 8.80
C LEU A 282 1.46 12.12 8.32
N ASN A 283 0.19 12.25 8.71
CA ASN A 283 -0.76 13.26 8.22
C ASN A 283 -0.88 13.28 6.69
N VAL A 284 -0.89 12.09 6.07
CA VAL A 284 -1.07 11.93 4.63
C VAL A 284 -2.49 11.45 4.36
N PRO A 285 -3.45 12.36 4.11
CA PRO A 285 -4.84 11.97 3.90
C PRO A 285 -4.99 11.12 2.64
N GLN A 286 -5.94 10.17 2.68
CA GLN A 286 -6.20 9.22 1.59
C GLN A 286 -6.96 9.86 0.42
N LEU A 287 -6.27 10.70 -0.34
CA LEU A 287 -6.82 11.36 -1.54
C LEU A 287 -7.25 10.34 -2.59
N ILE A 288 -6.44 9.30 -2.78
CA ILE A 288 -6.82 8.06 -3.46
C ILE A 288 -7.12 7.01 -2.39
N ARG A 289 -8.11 6.15 -2.60
CA ARG A 289 -8.40 5.03 -1.67
C ARG A 289 -7.51 3.81 -1.95
N PRO A 290 -7.34 2.88 -1.00
CA PRO A 290 -6.56 1.67 -1.21
C PRO A 290 -7.06 0.86 -2.42
N GLU A 291 -8.38 0.71 -2.57
CA GLU A 291 -9.01 -0.01 -3.69
C GLU A 291 -8.76 0.68 -5.04
N GLU A 292 -8.69 2.02 -5.04
CA GLU A 292 -8.43 2.83 -6.23
C GLU A 292 -6.93 2.79 -6.61
N MET A 293 -6.02 2.77 -5.61
CA MET A 293 -4.57 2.67 -5.82
C MET A 293 -4.16 1.32 -6.43
N ILE A 294 -4.78 0.23 -5.99
CA ILE A 294 -4.47 -1.11 -6.50
C ILE A 294 -5.14 -1.42 -7.84
N ASN A 295 -5.98 -0.51 -8.33
CA ASN A 295 -6.66 -0.69 -9.59
C ASN A 295 -5.64 -0.73 -10.75
N PRO A 296 -5.62 -1.78 -11.59
CA PRO A 296 -4.71 -1.87 -12.73
C PRO A 296 -4.82 -0.73 -13.74
N ARG A 297 -5.95 -0.01 -13.74
CA ARG A 297 -6.26 1.12 -14.62
C ARG A 297 -6.10 2.48 -13.95
N VAL A 298 -5.57 2.54 -12.72
CA VAL A 298 -5.29 3.81 -12.06
C VAL A 298 -4.43 4.71 -12.95
N ASP A 299 -4.81 5.96 -13.10
CA ASP A 299 -4.07 6.91 -13.93
C ASP A 299 -2.93 7.56 -13.13
N GLU A 300 -1.88 7.96 -13.84
CA GLU A 300 -0.70 8.57 -13.22
C GLU A 300 -1.01 9.83 -12.44
N LYS A 301 -2.01 10.62 -12.85
CA LYS A 301 -2.30 11.90 -12.19
C LYS A 301 -2.93 11.68 -10.83
N ALA A 302 -3.87 10.75 -10.71
CA ALA A 302 -4.45 10.38 -9.42
C ALA A 302 -3.36 9.86 -8.45
N MET A 303 -2.52 8.94 -8.91
CA MET A 303 -1.42 8.39 -8.10
C MET A 303 -0.42 9.48 -7.67
N MET A 304 0.02 10.33 -8.61
CA MET A 304 0.93 11.44 -8.30
C MET A 304 0.31 12.42 -7.31
N THR A 305 -0.99 12.68 -7.38
CA THR A 305 -1.71 13.57 -6.46
C THR A 305 -1.58 13.10 -5.02
N TYR A 306 -1.78 11.79 -4.78
CA TYR A 306 -1.63 11.21 -3.46
C TYR A 306 -0.16 11.17 -3.00
N LEU A 307 0.75 10.68 -3.85
CA LEU A 307 2.16 10.49 -3.48
C LEU A 307 2.93 11.80 -3.28
N ALA A 308 2.50 12.89 -3.93
CA ALA A 308 3.09 14.22 -3.77
C ALA A 308 2.96 14.81 -2.36
N GLN A 309 2.17 14.18 -1.48
CA GLN A 309 2.04 14.57 -0.08
C GLN A 309 3.25 14.11 0.77
N PHE A 310 3.86 12.97 0.42
CA PHE A 310 4.94 12.35 1.20
C PHE A 310 6.21 13.20 1.39
N PRO A 311 6.66 14.02 0.41
CA PRO A 311 7.78 14.95 0.62
C PRO A 311 7.63 15.90 1.81
N SER A 312 6.40 16.20 2.21
CA SER A 312 6.09 17.09 3.33
C SER A 312 5.50 16.35 4.55
N ALA A 313 5.46 15.01 4.51
CA ALA A 313 4.91 14.19 5.58
C ALA A 313 5.68 14.36 6.89
N ARG A 314 4.95 14.39 8.01
CA ARG A 314 5.52 14.58 9.35
C ARG A 314 5.01 13.49 10.29
N LEU A 315 5.93 12.86 11.00
CA LEU A 315 5.59 11.84 11.99
C LEU A 315 4.90 12.49 13.20
N ASN A 316 3.71 11.99 13.54
CA ASN A 316 2.97 12.39 14.72
C ASN A 316 3.60 11.82 15.99
N ASP A 317 3.54 12.61 17.07
CA ASP A 317 3.98 12.17 18.39
C ASP A 317 3.18 10.95 18.86
N GLY A 318 3.85 10.00 19.50
CA GLY A 318 3.23 8.78 20.02
C GLY A 318 2.91 7.72 18.97
N ALA A 319 3.44 7.85 17.74
CA ALA A 319 3.29 6.80 16.73
C ALA A 319 3.77 5.43 17.25
N PRO A 320 2.98 4.36 17.05
CA PRO A 320 3.29 3.01 17.53
C PRO A 320 4.34 2.37 16.61
N LEU A 321 5.57 2.89 16.66
CA LEU A 321 6.69 2.39 15.86
C LEU A 321 7.05 1.00 16.35
N ARG A 322 6.76 0.00 15.51
CA ARG A 322 7.08 -1.39 15.78
C ARG A 322 8.56 -1.63 15.45
N PRO A 323 9.35 -2.23 16.36
CA PRO A 323 10.72 -2.59 16.03
C PRO A 323 10.74 -3.56 14.86
N LYS A 324 11.76 -3.45 14.01
CA LYS A 324 11.99 -4.41 12.93
C LYS A 324 12.11 -5.83 13.48
N SER A 325 11.65 -6.79 12.69
CA SER A 325 11.76 -8.20 13.03
C SER A 325 13.22 -8.58 13.31
N ASN A 326 13.50 -9.22 14.43
CA ASN A 326 14.82 -9.73 14.78
C ASN A 326 14.76 -11.26 14.96
N PRO A 327 15.14 -12.04 13.92
CA PRO A 327 15.17 -13.50 13.97
C PRO A 327 16.04 -14.07 15.11
N ASP A 328 17.07 -13.34 15.56
CA ASP A 328 17.96 -13.80 16.63
C ASP A 328 17.29 -13.82 18.01
N LEU A 329 16.15 -13.14 18.15
CA LEU A 329 15.35 -13.14 19.38
C LEU A 329 14.32 -14.29 19.42
N VAL A 330 14.15 -15.01 18.31
CA VAL A 330 13.29 -16.20 18.26
C VAL A 330 14.00 -17.36 18.97
N ARG A 331 13.25 -18.09 19.80
CA ARG A 331 13.73 -19.26 20.52
C ARG A 331 12.96 -20.50 20.08
N ALA A 332 13.66 -21.61 19.90
CA ALA A 332 13.04 -22.91 19.66
C ALA A 332 13.45 -23.90 20.76
N PHE A 333 12.50 -24.64 21.32
CA PHE A 333 12.73 -25.57 22.44
C PHE A 333 11.83 -26.81 22.36
N GLY A 334 12.32 -27.95 22.87
CA GLY A 334 11.69 -29.28 22.77
C GLY A 334 11.02 -29.74 24.07
N PRO A 335 10.43 -30.95 24.12
CA PRO A 335 9.82 -31.53 25.32
C PRO A 335 10.91 -31.87 26.35
N GLY A 336 11.13 -30.94 27.28
CA GLY A 336 12.11 -31.00 28.35
C GLY A 336 11.95 -29.77 29.26
N LYS A 337 12.11 -29.93 30.57
CA LYS A 337 11.77 -28.88 31.56
C LYS A 337 12.61 -27.61 31.38
N PHE A 338 11.94 -26.54 30.93
CA PHE A 338 12.02 -25.11 31.29
C PHE A 338 13.34 -24.36 31.59
N ASP A 339 14.53 -24.96 31.63
CA ASP A 339 15.72 -24.26 32.13
C ASP A 339 16.86 -23.99 31.12
N TYR A 340 16.80 -24.42 29.85
CA TYR A 340 17.83 -24.05 28.87
C TYR A 340 17.29 -23.85 27.44
N PRO A 341 17.82 -22.89 26.66
CA PRO A 341 17.35 -22.51 25.32
C PRO A 341 17.84 -23.47 24.22
N ARG A 342 17.84 -24.77 24.48
CA ARG A 342 18.18 -25.80 23.50
C ARG A 342 16.97 -26.70 23.34
N LEU A 343 16.59 -27.05 22.11
CA LEU A 343 15.81 -28.26 21.93
C LEU A 343 16.55 -29.37 22.68
N GLU A 344 15.88 -30.10 23.56
CA GLU A 344 16.45 -31.34 24.08
C GLU A 344 16.34 -32.36 22.94
N LEU A 345 17.49 -32.64 22.31
CA LEU A 345 17.59 -33.32 21.00
C LEU A 345 17.61 -34.86 21.10
N HIS A 346 17.31 -35.42 22.27
CA HIS A 346 17.40 -36.86 22.56
C HIS A 346 16.04 -37.42 22.95
N GLY A 347 15.82 -38.71 22.69
CA GLY A 347 14.56 -39.39 23.01
C GLY A 347 13.49 -39.36 21.92
N ASN A 348 13.80 -38.83 20.73
CA ASN A 348 12.91 -38.96 19.57
C ASN A 348 13.12 -40.33 18.93
N THR A 349 12.03 -41.05 18.63
CA THR A 349 12.07 -42.39 18.03
C THR A 349 11.28 -42.44 16.74
N VAL A 350 11.66 -43.32 15.82
CA VAL A 350 10.90 -43.57 14.58
C VAL A 350 9.42 -43.87 14.88
N GLY A 351 8.52 -43.24 14.14
CA GLY A 351 7.07 -43.43 14.22
C GLY A 351 6.36 -42.65 15.33
N ASN A 352 7.08 -42.04 16.28
CA ASN A 352 6.48 -41.22 17.34
C ASN A 352 6.59 -39.72 17.02
N PRO A 353 5.55 -38.90 17.29
CA PRO A 353 5.60 -37.46 17.02
C PRO A 353 6.72 -36.76 17.80
N ALA A 354 7.66 -36.16 17.08
CA ALA A 354 8.66 -35.23 17.62
C ALA A 354 8.04 -33.84 17.69
N ARG A 355 7.91 -33.30 18.90
CA ARG A 355 7.26 -32.00 19.16
C ARG A 355 8.30 -30.96 19.55
N PHE A 356 8.04 -29.70 19.22
CA PHE A 356 8.82 -28.56 19.72
C PHE A 356 7.98 -27.28 19.66
N THR A 357 8.47 -26.24 20.30
CA THR A 357 7.80 -24.94 20.40
C THR A 357 8.74 -23.85 19.89
N ILE A 358 8.19 -22.89 19.16
CA ILE A 358 8.88 -21.67 18.72
C ILE A 358 8.25 -20.49 19.46
N ASP A 359 9.05 -19.73 20.19
CA ASP A 359 8.68 -18.46 20.83
C ASP A 359 9.29 -17.30 20.04
N ALA A 360 8.43 -16.51 19.40
CA ALA A 360 8.79 -15.32 18.65
C ALA A 360 8.28 -14.03 19.31
N HIS A 361 7.87 -14.06 20.59
CA HIS A 361 7.25 -12.92 21.28
C HIS A 361 8.12 -11.65 21.25
N SER A 362 9.42 -11.82 21.42
CA SER A 362 10.38 -10.70 21.45
C SER A 362 10.96 -10.37 20.06
N ALA A 363 10.60 -11.12 19.02
CA ALA A 363 11.22 -11.02 17.71
C ALA A 363 10.53 -10.00 16.78
N GLY A 364 9.45 -9.35 17.21
CA GLY A 364 8.64 -8.47 16.37
C GLY A 364 7.66 -9.24 15.48
N ARG A 365 7.10 -8.62 14.45
CA ARG A 365 6.21 -9.30 13.48
C ARG A 365 7.00 -10.02 12.40
N GLY A 366 6.60 -11.24 12.06
CA GLY A 366 7.21 -12.02 10.98
C GLY A 366 6.55 -13.38 10.84
N ALA A 367 6.58 -13.94 9.63
CA ALA A 367 6.12 -15.30 9.38
C ALA A 367 7.13 -16.33 9.92
N VAL A 368 6.62 -17.40 10.55
CA VAL A 368 7.42 -18.57 10.97
C VAL A 368 7.34 -19.64 9.88
N GLU A 369 8.50 -20.13 9.45
CA GLU A 369 8.63 -21.26 8.53
C GLU A 369 9.52 -22.34 9.16
N VAL A 370 9.12 -23.60 9.05
CA VAL A 370 9.89 -24.75 9.52
C VAL A 370 10.13 -25.70 8.34
N ILE A 371 11.38 -26.09 8.16
CA ILE A 371 11.78 -27.11 7.18
C ILE A 371 12.48 -28.24 7.93
N VAL A 372 11.89 -29.43 7.92
CA VAL A 372 12.50 -30.63 8.50
C VAL A 372 13.13 -31.46 7.38
N LEU A 373 14.42 -31.74 7.49
CA LEU A 373 15.17 -32.59 6.57
C LEU A 373 15.57 -33.88 7.27
N ASN A 374 15.23 -35.02 6.68
CA ASN A 374 15.66 -36.32 7.17
C ASN A 374 17.15 -36.60 6.86
N PRO A 375 17.73 -37.73 7.32
CA PRO A 375 19.15 -38.04 7.11
C PRO A 375 19.57 -38.13 5.64
N LYS A 376 18.62 -38.37 4.73
CA LYS A 376 18.85 -38.39 3.27
C LYS A 376 18.71 -37.00 2.64
N GLY A 377 18.44 -35.95 3.43
CA GLY A 377 18.21 -34.59 2.97
C GLY A 377 16.82 -34.34 2.37
N GLN A 378 15.88 -35.28 2.51
CA GLN A 378 14.52 -35.14 1.99
C GLN A 378 13.63 -34.41 3.01
N ARG A 379 12.67 -33.64 2.52
CA ARG A 379 11.74 -32.88 3.37
C ARG A 379 10.70 -33.80 4.01
N GLU A 380 10.51 -33.64 5.32
CA GLU A 380 9.44 -34.28 6.07
C GLU A 380 8.30 -33.28 6.34
N PRO A 381 7.04 -33.72 6.31
CA PRO A 381 5.90 -32.88 6.71
C PRO A 381 6.04 -32.45 8.17
N CYS A 382 5.86 -31.16 8.44
CA CYS A 382 5.81 -30.60 9.78
C CYS A 382 4.54 -29.76 9.95
N GLU A 383 3.75 -30.10 10.96
CA GLU A 383 2.57 -29.35 11.36
C GLU A 383 3.00 -28.16 12.23
N ILE A 384 2.46 -26.98 11.95
CA ILE A 384 2.71 -25.75 12.71
C ILE A 384 1.34 -25.19 13.14
N THR A 385 1.15 -25.01 14.44
CA THR A 385 -0.08 -24.46 15.02
C THR A 385 0.25 -23.23 15.85
N ALA A 386 -0.40 -22.10 15.57
CA ALA A 386 -0.25 -20.89 16.36
C ALA A 386 -1.07 -20.97 17.66
N ASN A 387 -0.43 -20.70 18.80
CA ASN A 387 -1.09 -20.73 20.10
C ASN A 387 -1.69 -19.34 20.40
N ASN A 388 -2.96 -19.15 20.00
CA ASN A 388 -3.87 -18.04 20.31
C ASN A 388 -3.21 -16.66 20.63
N ASP A 389 -2.78 -15.99 19.56
CA ASP A 389 -2.66 -14.55 19.24
C ASP A 389 -2.06 -13.50 20.18
N ARG A 390 -1.80 -13.74 21.48
CA ARG A 390 -1.13 -12.72 22.32
C ARG A 390 0.38 -12.86 22.44
N TYR A 391 0.94 -14.03 22.16
CA TYR A 391 2.34 -14.30 22.49
C TYR A 391 3.23 -14.78 21.34
N GLN A 392 2.76 -14.83 20.08
CA GLN A 392 3.56 -15.30 18.93
C GLN A 392 4.33 -16.62 19.22
N VAL A 393 3.64 -17.56 19.87
CA VAL A 393 4.16 -18.90 20.20
C VAL A 393 3.53 -19.92 19.26
N TYR A 394 4.35 -20.81 18.71
CA TYR A 394 3.94 -21.82 17.74
C TYR A 394 4.31 -23.20 18.25
N SER A 395 3.35 -24.12 18.23
CA SER A 395 3.59 -25.54 18.49
C SER A 395 3.82 -26.27 17.17
N CYS A 396 4.93 -26.99 17.09
CA CYS A 396 5.36 -27.71 15.90
C CYS A 396 5.45 -29.21 16.19
N ALA A 397 5.09 -30.03 15.21
CA ALA A 397 5.22 -31.48 15.28
C ALA A 397 5.59 -32.08 13.92
N TYR A 398 6.44 -33.10 13.93
CA TYR A 398 6.69 -33.96 12.77
C TYR A 398 6.82 -35.42 13.22
N VAL A 399 6.58 -36.37 12.33
CA VAL A 399 6.73 -37.80 12.63
C VAL A 399 7.95 -38.34 11.89
N PRO A 400 9.06 -38.68 12.58
CA PRO A 400 10.24 -39.23 11.94
C PRO A 400 9.95 -40.61 11.34
N THR A 401 10.32 -40.81 10.08
CA THR A 401 10.12 -42.06 9.34
C THR A 401 11.36 -42.96 9.29
N GLN A 402 12.53 -42.44 9.71
CA GLN A 402 13.83 -43.12 9.63
C GLN A 402 14.65 -42.83 10.87
N GLU A 403 15.59 -43.72 11.21
CA GLU A 403 16.61 -43.44 12.21
C GLU A 403 17.72 -42.55 11.62
N GLY A 404 18.37 -41.75 12.47
CA GLY A 404 19.55 -40.94 12.11
C GLY A 404 19.45 -39.45 12.46
N GLU A 405 20.38 -38.66 11.92
CA GLU A 405 20.45 -37.20 12.17
C GLU A 405 19.52 -36.43 11.22
N TYR A 406 18.50 -35.79 11.81
CA TYR A 406 17.61 -34.85 11.15
C TYR A 406 18.11 -33.42 11.30
N ARG A 407 17.80 -32.55 10.33
CA ARG A 407 18.04 -31.11 10.41
C ARG A 407 16.72 -30.35 10.39
N VAL A 408 16.41 -29.65 11.47
CA VAL A 408 15.24 -28.78 11.59
C VAL A 408 15.71 -27.33 11.37
N ILE A 409 15.32 -26.74 10.24
CA ILE A 409 15.61 -25.35 9.91
C ILE A 409 14.40 -24.52 10.32
N VAL A 410 14.63 -23.54 11.20
CA VAL A 410 13.58 -22.62 11.63
C VAL A 410 13.91 -21.23 11.07
N LYS A 411 12.93 -20.63 10.40
CA LYS A 411 13.04 -19.28 9.86
C LYS A 411 11.97 -18.38 10.44
N PHE A 412 12.34 -17.13 10.65
CA PHE A 412 11.47 -16.04 11.02
C PHE A 412 11.71 -14.87 10.07
N ALA A 413 10.64 -14.30 9.51
CA ALA A 413 10.77 -13.22 8.53
C ALA A 413 11.70 -13.58 7.35
N SER A 414 11.59 -14.82 6.87
CA SER A 414 12.41 -15.41 5.79
C SER A 414 13.92 -15.51 6.07
N LYS A 415 14.36 -15.28 7.30
CA LYS A 415 15.75 -15.47 7.76
C LYS A 415 15.82 -16.59 8.77
N GLU A 416 16.91 -17.35 8.77
CA GLU A 416 17.14 -18.37 9.79
C GLU A 416 17.29 -17.73 11.17
N VAL A 417 16.70 -18.38 12.18
CA VAL A 417 16.79 -17.94 13.58
C VAL A 417 18.12 -18.37 14.20
N LEU A 418 18.46 -17.80 15.35
CA LEU A 418 19.65 -18.19 16.08
C LEU A 418 19.67 -19.70 16.36
N ASN A 419 20.80 -20.35 16.10
CA ASN A 419 21.04 -21.79 16.25
C ASN A 419 20.31 -22.71 15.24
N SER A 420 19.56 -22.16 14.28
CA SER A 420 19.15 -22.92 13.11
C SER A 420 20.38 -23.18 12.20
N PRO A 421 20.50 -24.37 11.58
CA PRO A 421 19.64 -25.54 11.74
C PRO A 421 19.90 -26.31 13.05
N PHE A 422 18.82 -26.84 13.64
CA PHE A 422 18.88 -27.71 14.82
C PHE A 422 19.08 -29.17 14.38
N LYS A 423 20.04 -29.86 14.99
CA LYS A 423 20.37 -31.28 14.71
C LYS A 423 19.60 -32.20 15.65
N VAL A 424 18.63 -32.96 15.17
CA VAL A 424 17.83 -33.89 16.00
C VAL A 424 18.25 -35.32 15.74
N ILE A 425 18.66 -36.06 16.77
CA ILE A 425 18.96 -37.48 16.65
C ILE A 425 17.68 -38.27 16.88
N VAL A 426 17.31 -39.07 15.88
CA VAL A 426 16.16 -39.98 15.95
C VAL A 426 16.69 -41.40 16.10
N GLU A 427 16.36 -42.03 17.22
CA GLU A 427 16.65 -43.43 17.48
C GLU A 427 15.65 -44.33 16.74
N GLY A 428 16.03 -45.60 16.53
CA GLY A 428 15.12 -46.61 16.00
C GLY A 428 13.82 -46.69 16.82
N ALA A 429 12.79 -47.32 16.25
CA ALA A 429 11.55 -47.56 17.00
C ALA A 429 11.92 -48.27 18.32
N ALA A 430 11.41 -47.75 19.45
CA ALA A 430 11.63 -48.37 20.75
C ALA A 430 11.22 -49.84 20.62
N GLY A 431 12.20 -50.75 20.70
CA GLY A 431 11.92 -52.18 20.67
C GLY A 431 10.90 -52.51 21.74
N ASP A 432 9.86 -53.23 21.39
CA ASP A 432 8.83 -53.62 22.34
C ASP A 432 9.41 -54.69 23.28
N ALA A 433 9.82 -54.29 24.48
CA ALA A 433 10.38 -55.21 25.47
C ALA A 433 9.40 -56.32 25.86
N SER A 434 8.08 -56.12 25.69
CA SER A 434 7.08 -57.17 25.91
C SER A 434 7.12 -58.27 24.85
N LYS A 435 7.80 -58.03 23.72
CA LYS A 435 8.06 -59.00 22.65
C LYS A 435 9.42 -59.69 22.78
N ALA A 436 10.23 -59.31 23.77
CA ALA A 436 11.40 -60.08 24.16
C ALA A 436 10.99 -61.12 25.21
N SER A 437 11.31 -62.39 24.97
CA SER A 437 11.11 -63.45 25.95
C SER A 437 12.39 -64.23 26.16
N ALA A 438 12.56 -64.84 27.32
CA ALA A 438 13.70 -65.70 27.59
C ALA A 438 13.20 -67.00 28.22
N SER A 439 13.74 -68.13 27.77
CA SER A 439 13.40 -69.43 28.33
C SER A 439 14.58 -70.41 28.25
N GLY A 440 14.63 -71.32 29.20
CA GLY A 440 15.61 -72.39 29.25
C GLY A 440 16.02 -72.77 30.67
N PRO A 441 16.80 -73.86 30.82
CA PRO A 441 17.12 -74.45 32.13
C PRO A 441 17.70 -73.48 33.16
N GLY A 442 18.44 -72.45 32.71
CA GLY A 442 19.04 -71.44 33.57
C GLY A 442 18.08 -70.43 34.19
N LEU A 443 16.84 -70.36 33.71
CA LEU A 443 15.79 -69.47 34.23
C LEU A 443 14.70 -70.21 35.01
N GLU A 444 14.74 -71.54 35.04
CA GLU A 444 13.80 -72.35 35.81
C GLU A 444 14.05 -72.20 37.33
N PRO A 445 12.98 -72.12 38.15
CA PRO A 445 13.09 -71.95 39.60
C PRO A 445 13.73 -73.16 40.31
N VAL A 446 13.83 -74.29 39.62
CA VAL A 446 14.43 -75.54 40.13
C VAL A 446 15.29 -76.21 39.04
N GLY A 447 16.29 -77.00 39.45
CA GLY A 447 17.16 -77.75 38.54
C GLY A 447 18.54 -77.13 38.27
N ASN A 448 18.78 -75.90 38.75
CA ASN A 448 20.09 -75.25 38.70
C ASN A 448 20.97 -75.71 39.87
N HIS A 449 22.23 -76.06 39.58
CA HIS A 449 23.17 -76.62 40.55
C HIS A 449 24.40 -75.72 40.71
N VAL A 450 24.86 -75.56 41.95
CA VAL A 450 26.09 -74.80 42.27
C VAL A 450 27.27 -75.40 41.49
N ASN A 451 28.10 -74.53 40.90
CA ASN A 451 29.29 -74.88 40.10
C ASN A 451 29.03 -75.71 38.82
N ARG A 452 27.79 -75.81 38.36
CA ARG A 452 27.45 -76.39 37.05
C ARG A 452 27.02 -75.28 36.09
N ARG A 453 27.49 -75.33 34.84
CA ARG A 453 27.01 -74.43 33.79
C ARG A 453 25.55 -74.74 33.47
N THR A 454 24.77 -73.70 33.28
CA THR A 454 23.40 -73.75 32.79
C THR A 454 23.28 -72.79 31.59
N PHE A 455 22.16 -72.83 30.87
CA PHE A 455 21.94 -71.99 29.70
C PHE A 455 20.47 -71.59 29.61
N PHE A 456 20.22 -70.49 28.93
CA PHE A 456 18.88 -70.08 28.51
C PHE A 456 19.01 -69.34 27.18
N ASN A 457 17.91 -69.30 26.43
CA ASN A 457 17.83 -68.60 25.17
C ASN A 457 17.06 -67.30 25.36
N ILE A 458 17.48 -66.26 24.64
CA ILE A 458 16.73 -65.02 24.51
C ILE A 458 16.10 -65.02 23.12
N PHE A 459 14.81 -64.79 23.07
CA PHE A 459 14.01 -64.69 21.85
C PHE A 459 13.57 -63.24 21.69
N THR A 460 13.98 -62.62 20.60
CA THR A 460 13.54 -61.28 20.18
C THR A 460 12.72 -61.43 18.90
N ALA A 461 11.60 -60.72 18.81
CA ALA A 461 10.72 -60.73 17.64
C ALA A 461 11.21 -59.84 16.49
#